data_AF-A0A1R3RAC7-F1
#
_entry.id   AF-A0A1R3RAC7-F1
#
_cell.length_a   1.000
_cell.length_b   1.000
_cell.length_c   1.000
_cell.angle_alpha   90.00
_cell.angle_beta   90.00
_cell.angle_gamma   90.00
#
_symmetry.space_group_name_H-M   'P 1'
#
loop_
_entity.id
_entity.type
_entity.pdbx_description
1 polymer ?
#
loop_
_entity_poly.entity_id
_entity_poly.type
_entity_poly.pdbx_seq_one_letter_code
_entity_poly.pdbx_strand_id
1 'polypeptide(L)'
;MIHLRASGPMLREQGATYPPGSPDCDLYKWAQWAFGPEGFPGLQVLAHGDFSYDGYYDKYNTLLCRDGNSYKELTLADVRYWDLVRENMDVLGTCAFDELIVGRGIP
;
A
#
# COMPACT_ATOMS: atom_id res chain seq x y z
N MET A 1 -3.28 -9.00 7.72
CA MET A 1 -2.72 -7.87 6.92
C MET A 1 -3.90 -7.16 6.26
N ILE A 2 -3.78 -5.86 5.97
CA ILE A 2 -4.76 -5.11 5.16
C ILE A 2 -4.04 -4.54 3.95
N HIS A 3 -4.69 -4.57 2.79
CA HIS A 3 -4.20 -3.97 1.55
C HIS A 3 -5.17 -2.87 1.08
N LEU A 4 -4.65 -1.66 0.93
CA LEU A 4 -5.33 -0.52 0.31
C LEU A 4 -4.78 -0.39 -1.11
N ARG A 5 -5.56 -0.85 -2.08
CA ARG A 5 -5.15 -0.80 -3.49
C ARG A 5 -5.11 0.65 -3.99
N ALA A 6 -4.01 1.05 -4.62
CA ALA A 6 -3.92 2.30 -5.37
C ALA A 6 -3.92 2.01 -6.87
N SER A 7 -4.66 2.80 -7.64
CA SER A 7 -4.76 2.65 -9.11
C SER A 7 -4.84 3.99 -9.83
N GLY A 8 -4.42 4.03 -11.09
CA GLY A 8 -4.59 5.20 -11.98
C GLY A 8 -3.69 6.41 -11.62
N PRO A 9 -4.16 7.67 -11.80
CA PRO A 9 -3.36 8.87 -11.58
C PRO A 9 -2.83 9.02 -10.14
N MET A 10 -3.41 8.32 -9.16
CA MET A 10 -2.91 8.32 -7.77
C MET A 10 -1.49 7.77 -7.64
N LEU A 11 -1.04 6.86 -8.52
CA LEU A 11 0.36 6.42 -8.59
C LEU A 11 1.26 7.49 -9.26
N ARG A 12 0.71 8.30 -10.19
CA ARG A 12 1.44 9.39 -10.87
C ARG A 12 1.64 10.60 -9.96
N GLU A 13 0.66 10.92 -9.11
CA GLU A 13 0.69 12.09 -8.22
C GLU A 13 1.65 11.92 -7.03
N GLN A 14 1.86 10.69 -6.54
CA GLN A 14 2.93 10.39 -5.58
C GLN A 14 4.33 10.71 -6.13
N GLY A 15 4.52 10.62 -7.45
CA GLY A 15 5.77 11.00 -8.10
C GLY A 15 5.97 12.50 -8.30
N ALA A 16 4.94 13.32 -8.10
CA ALA A 16 4.94 14.73 -8.54
C ALA A 16 4.83 15.77 -7.42
N THR A 17 4.07 15.57 -6.33
CA THR A 17 3.73 16.75 -5.50
C THR A 17 3.41 16.48 -4.03
N TYR A 18 4.18 15.71 -3.27
CA TYR A 18 4.11 15.85 -1.80
C TYR A 18 5.50 15.69 -1.15
N PRO A 19 5.98 16.69 -0.39
CA PRO A 19 7.19 16.51 0.39
C PRO A 19 6.97 15.39 1.43
N PRO A 20 7.98 14.55 1.71
CA PRO A 20 7.88 13.55 2.77
C PRO A 20 7.56 14.25 4.09
N GLY A 21 6.34 14.03 4.61
CA GLY A 21 5.86 14.66 5.85
C GLY A 21 4.64 15.57 5.71
N SER A 22 4.02 15.73 4.52
CA SER A 22 2.72 16.42 4.44
C SER A 22 1.60 15.57 5.07
N PRO A 23 0.93 16.04 6.14
CA PRO A 23 -0.12 15.30 6.87
C PRO A 23 -1.43 15.12 6.09
N ASP A 24 -1.45 15.53 4.83
CA ASP A 24 -2.62 15.48 3.93
C ASP A 24 -2.66 14.21 3.08
N CYS A 25 -1.72 13.27 3.27
CA CYS A 25 -1.81 11.95 2.65
C CYS A 25 -2.79 11.10 3.49
N ASP A 26 -4.00 10.89 2.97
CA ASP A 26 -5.07 10.12 3.64
C ASP A 26 -4.57 8.77 4.17
N LEU A 27 -3.58 8.15 3.50
CA LEU A 27 -2.92 6.93 3.93
C LEU A 27 -2.45 6.96 5.39
N TYR A 28 -1.77 8.03 5.82
CA TYR A 28 -1.20 8.12 7.17
C TYR A 28 -2.27 8.34 8.24
N LYS A 29 -3.38 9.00 7.90
CA LYS A 29 -4.57 9.11 8.77
C LYS A 29 -5.25 7.76 8.93
N TRP A 30 -5.41 7.03 7.82
CA TRP A 30 -5.93 5.66 7.82
C TRP A 30 -5.04 4.71 8.63
N ALA A 31 -3.72 4.81 8.47
CA ALA A 31 -2.76 4.02 9.23
C ALA A 31 -2.85 4.34 10.73
N GLN A 32 -2.92 5.61 11.11
CA GLN A 32 -3.05 6.01 12.51
C GLN A 32 -4.34 5.48 13.14
N TRP A 33 -5.45 5.51 12.41
CA TRP A 33 -6.70 4.91 12.87
C TRP A 33 -6.60 3.38 12.98
N ALA A 34 -6.05 2.71 11.97
CA ALA A 34 -5.99 1.26 11.90
C ALA A 34 -5.02 0.63 12.92
N PHE A 35 -3.88 1.27 13.19
CA PHE A 35 -2.88 0.81 14.17
C PHE A 35 -3.06 1.41 15.58
N GLY A 36 -3.90 2.43 15.70
CA GLY A 36 -4.20 3.10 16.95
C GLY A 36 -4.85 2.21 18.02
N PRO A 37 -5.07 2.74 19.22
CA PRO A 37 -5.66 2.00 20.35
C PRO A 37 -7.05 1.42 20.04
N GLU A 38 -7.86 2.16 19.28
CA GLU A 38 -9.22 1.76 18.85
C GLU A 38 -9.21 1.02 17.50
N GLY A 39 -8.03 0.77 16.94
CA GLY A 39 -7.85 0.15 15.64
C GLY A 39 -7.93 -1.38 15.70
N PHE A 40 -7.25 -2.04 14.78
CA PHE A 40 -7.23 -3.49 14.69
C PHE A 40 -6.08 -4.07 15.53
N PRO A 41 -6.32 -4.73 16.68
CA PRO A 41 -5.24 -5.24 17.55
C PRO A 41 -4.41 -6.35 16.90
N GLY A 42 -4.98 -7.09 15.93
CA GLY A 42 -4.28 -8.13 15.18
C GLY A 42 -3.59 -7.64 13.90
N LEU A 43 -3.72 -6.37 13.54
CA LEU A 43 -3.12 -5.84 12.32
C LEU A 43 -1.61 -5.68 12.52
N GLN A 44 -0.84 -6.38 11.67
CA GLN A 44 0.63 -6.35 11.68
C GLN A 44 1.19 -5.47 10.57
N VAL A 45 0.60 -5.52 9.37
CA VAL A 45 1.05 -4.79 8.18
C VAL A 45 -0.15 -4.21 7.45
N LEU A 46 0.01 -2.96 7.01
CA LEU A 46 -0.84 -2.27 6.06
C LEU A 46 -0.02 -2.04 4.79
N ALA A 47 -0.47 -2.64 3.69
CA ALA A 47 0.10 -2.39 2.37
C ALA A 47 -0.75 -1.39 1.62
N HIS A 48 -0.11 -0.41 0.99
CA HIS A 48 -0.75 0.56 0.12
C HIS A 48 -0.03 0.58 -1.22
N GLY A 49 -0.77 0.48 -2.32
CA GLY A 49 -0.19 0.46 -3.66
C GLY A 49 -0.72 -0.67 -4.55
N ASP A 50 0.00 -0.93 -5.63
CA ASP A 50 -0.28 -2.00 -6.58
C ASP A 50 0.87 -3.02 -6.60
N PHE A 51 0.60 -4.23 -6.10
CA PHE A 51 1.57 -5.32 -6.04
C PHE A 51 1.44 -6.28 -7.23
N SER A 52 0.65 -5.90 -8.24
CA SER A 52 0.50 -6.67 -9.48
C SER A 52 1.72 -6.48 -10.38
N TYR A 53 1.80 -7.28 -11.45
CA TYR A 53 2.88 -7.20 -12.43
C TYR A 53 4.29 -7.37 -11.85
N ASP A 54 4.44 -8.23 -10.85
CA ASP A 54 5.73 -8.69 -10.31
C ASP A 54 6.67 -7.53 -9.91
N GLY A 55 6.13 -6.55 -9.17
CA GLY A 55 6.91 -5.45 -8.61
C GLY A 55 7.13 -4.24 -9.53
N TYR A 56 6.46 -4.18 -10.69
CA TYR A 56 6.56 -3.04 -11.61
C TYR A 56 6.27 -1.68 -10.95
N TYR A 57 5.40 -1.66 -9.94
CA TYR A 57 4.98 -0.46 -9.21
C TYR A 57 5.63 -0.31 -7.82
N ASP A 58 6.65 -1.10 -7.47
CA ASP A 58 7.24 -1.12 -6.12
C ASP A 58 7.68 0.24 -5.61
N LYS A 59 8.15 1.13 -6.49
CA LYS A 59 8.54 2.50 -6.10
C LYS A 59 7.39 3.39 -5.62
N TYR A 60 6.15 3.00 -5.85
CA TYR A 60 4.93 3.69 -5.38
C TYR A 60 4.22 2.91 -4.27
N ASN A 61 4.71 1.71 -3.95
CA ASN A 61 4.15 0.88 -2.90
C ASN A 61 4.68 1.35 -1.55
N THR A 62 3.78 1.53 -0.59
CA THR A 62 4.10 1.88 0.79
C THR A 62 3.67 0.74 1.70
N LEU A 63 4.60 0.26 2.51
CA LEU A 63 4.35 -0.77 3.51
C LEU A 63 4.53 -0.14 4.89
N LEU A 64 3.49 -0.22 5.73
CA LEU A 64 3.51 0.24 7.11
C LEU A 64 3.34 -0.97 8.04
N CYS A 65 4.12 -1.03 9.11
CA CYS A 65 3.98 -2.05 10.14
C CYS A 65 3.65 -1.46 11.50
N ARG A 66 3.12 -2.32 12.37
CA ARG A 66 2.77 -1.96 13.73
C ARG A 66 4.01 -1.66 14.58
N ASP A 67 3.94 -0.55 15.30
CA ASP A 67 4.88 -0.15 16.33
C ASP A 67 4.10 0.25 17.60
N GLY A 68 3.83 -0.74 18.47
CA GLY A 68 2.98 -0.54 19.65
C GLY A 68 1.54 -0.13 19.31
N ASN A 69 1.17 1.10 19.68
CA ASN A 69 -0.13 1.75 19.38
C ASN A 69 -0.02 2.75 18.21
N SER A 70 1.06 2.65 17.43
CA SER A 70 1.36 3.47 16.28
C SER A 70 1.83 2.57 15.13
N TYR A 71 2.36 3.20 14.08
CA TYR A 71 2.95 2.54 12.93
C TYR A 71 4.29 3.18 12.55
N LYS A 72 5.07 2.42 11.78
CA LYS A 72 6.28 2.89 11.12
C LYS A 72 6.36 2.33 9.71
N GLU A 73 7.13 2.95 8.85
CA GLU A 73 7.43 2.41 7.52
C GLU A 73 8.27 1.13 7.62
N LEU A 74 8.00 0.18 6.73
CA LEU A 74 8.74 -1.07 6.66
C LEU A 74 10.16 -0.83 6.17
N THR A 75 11.14 -1.25 6.96
CA THR A 75 12.56 -1.20 6.57
C THR A 75 13.09 -2.59 6.25
N LEU A 76 14.27 -2.69 5.64
CA LEU A 76 14.91 -3.99 5.39
C LEU A 76 15.23 -4.78 6.68
N ALA A 77 15.28 -4.13 7.84
CA ALA A 77 15.49 -4.77 9.14
C ALA A 77 14.23 -5.49 9.66
N ASP A 78 13.06 -5.18 9.12
CA ASP A 78 11.76 -5.66 9.58
C ASP A 78 11.40 -7.03 8.97
N VAL A 79 12.34 -7.98 9.03
CA VAL A 79 12.31 -9.27 8.33
C VAL A 79 11.00 -10.03 8.56
N ARG A 80 10.51 -10.08 9.80
CA ARG A 80 9.26 -10.76 10.16
C ARG A 80 8.05 -10.22 9.38
N TYR A 81 8.00 -8.91 9.16
CA TYR A 81 6.90 -8.29 8.44
C TYR A 81 7.07 -8.48 6.92
N TRP A 82 8.31 -8.52 6.42
CA TRP A 82 8.59 -8.90 5.04
C TRP A 82 8.20 -10.35 4.74
N ASP A 83 8.40 -11.28 5.67
CA ASP A 83 7.92 -12.65 5.54
C ASP A 83 6.40 -12.68 5.38
N LEU A 84 5.67 -11.95 6.24
CA LEU A 84 4.21 -11.84 6.13
C LEU A 84 3.76 -11.26 4.79
N VAL A 85 4.44 -10.22 4.28
CA VAL A 85 4.12 -9.64 2.97
C VAL A 85 4.34 -10.68 1.87
N ARG A 86 5.49 -11.37 1.87
CA ARG A 86 5.82 -12.41 0.88
C ARG A 86 4.83 -13.56 0.89
N GLU A 87 4.42 -14.02 2.06
CA GLU A 87 3.42 -15.08 2.24
C GLU A 87 2.03 -14.70 1.72
N ASN A 88 1.74 -13.41 1.55
CA ASN A 88 0.45 -12.91 1.08
C ASN A 88 0.55 -12.27 -0.32
N MET A 89 1.71 -12.37 -1.01
CA MET A 89 1.91 -11.70 -2.31
C MET A 89 0.96 -12.19 -3.39
N ASP A 90 0.55 -13.45 -3.35
CA ASP A 90 -0.48 -14.01 -4.21
C ASP A 90 -1.79 -13.22 -4.08
N VAL A 91 -2.21 -12.91 -2.85
CA VAL A 91 -3.39 -12.10 -2.54
C VAL A 91 -3.19 -10.63 -2.94
N LEU A 92 -2.04 -10.04 -2.60
CA LEU A 92 -1.73 -8.62 -2.86
C LEU A 92 -1.65 -8.31 -4.37
N GLY A 93 -1.16 -9.27 -5.15
CA GLY A 93 -1.10 -9.20 -6.60
C GLY A 93 -2.42 -9.55 -7.29
N THR A 94 -3.44 -10.00 -6.55
CA THR A 94 -4.74 -10.30 -7.18
C THR A 94 -5.42 -9.03 -7.70
N CYS A 95 -6.17 -9.19 -8.79
CA CYS A 95 -6.96 -8.14 -9.42
C CYS A 95 -6.13 -6.95 -9.90
N ALA A 96 -5.12 -7.20 -10.75
CA ALA A 96 -4.44 -6.16 -11.52
C ALA A 96 -5.46 -5.10 -12.00
N PHE A 97 -5.15 -3.82 -11.80
CA PHE A 97 -5.90 -2.76 -12.46
C PHE A 97 -5.52 -2.83 -13.93
N ASP A 98 -6.14 -3.78 -14.63
CA ASP A 98 -6.48 -3.57 -16.02
C ASP A 98 -7.36 -2.32 -15.97
N GLU A 99 -6.82 -1.17 -16.42
CA GLU A 99 -7.67 -0.39 -17.29
C GLU A 99 -8.11 -1.41 -18.34
N LEU A 100 -9.31 -1.96 -18.17
CA LEU A 100 -10.06 -2.46 -19.30
C LEU A 100 -10.00 -1.28 -20.25
N ILE A 101 -9.10 -1.35 -21.22
CA ILE A 101 -9.22 -0.64 -22.47
C ILE A 101 -10.50 -1.27 -23.03
N VAL A 102 -11.65 -0.81 -22.53
CA VAL A 102 -12.93 -0.95 -23.20
C VAL A 102 -12.60 -0.35 -24.54
N GLY A 103 -12.47 -1.26 -25.51
CA GLY A 103 -11.81 -0.99 -26.77
C GLY A 103 -12.22 0.39 -27.23
N ARG A 104 -11.24 1.22 -27.56
CA ARG A 104 -11.47 2.20 -28.61
C ARG A 104 -12.15 1.41 -29.72
N GLY A 105 -13.47 1.50 -29.78
CA GLY A 105 -14.23 1.16 -30.95
C GLY A 105 -13.64 2.06 -32.00
N ILE A 106 -12.78 1.47 -32.82
CA ILE A 106 -12.38 2.05 -34.08
C ILE A 106 -13.45 1.53 -35.05
N PRO A 107 -14.48 2.30 -35.40
CA PRO A 107 -15.08 2.15 -36.72
C PRO A 107 -14.09 2.62 -37.80
#